data_AF-A0AAW9IJT1-F1
#
_entry.id   AF-A0AAW9IJT1-F1
#
_cell.length_a   1.000
_cell.length_b   1.000
_cell.length_c   1.000
_cell.angle_alpha   90.00
_cell.angle_beta   90.00
_cell.angle_gamma   90.00
#
_symmetry.space_group_name_H-M   'P 1'
#
loop_
_entity.id
_entity.type
_entity.pdbx_description
1 polymer ?
#
loop_
_entity_poly.entity_id
_entity_poly.type
_entity_poly.pdbx_seq_one_letter_code
_entity_poly.pdbx_strand_id
1 'polypeptide(L)'
;DLNAIQNFGGMDVLCTDKTGTLTQDKVVLEYSLDIEGNEDSRVLRHAFLNSYHQTGLKNLMDIAIVNHANEKDMIELWKDYKKVDEIPFDFSRRRMSVVVEDKYGKTQLITKGAIEEMISVCSHVEYKGKIEPITEKIKDEILETVAGYNREGMRILGIA
;
A
#
# COMPACT_ATOMS: atom_id res chain seq x y z
N ASP A 1 32.07 14.82 25.96
CA ASP A 1 31.95 15.50 27.27
C ASP A 1 31.86 14.43 28.36
N LEU A 2 32.80 14.39 29.30
CA LEU A 2 32.87 13.35 30.34
C LEU A 2 31.67 13.43 31.30
N ASN A 3 31.09 14.61 31.47
CA ASN A 3 29.91 14.84 32.30
C ASN A 3 28.64 14.21 31.70
N ALA A 4 28.58 14.06 30.37
CA ALA A 4 27.44 13.44 29.69
C ALA A 4 27.28 11.95 30.06
N ILE A 5 28.38 11.25 30.35
CA ILE A 5 28.36 9.82 30.71
C ILE A 5 27.74 9.61 32.09
N GLN A 6 28.09 10.45 33.07
CA GLN A 6 27.51 10.37 34.42
C GLN A 6 26.03 10.76 34.41
N ASN A 7 25.67 11.81 33.65
CA ASN A 7 24.29 12.25 33.51
C ASN A 7 23.41 11.18 32.85
N PHE A 8 23.93 10.44 31.87
CA PHE A 8 23.19 9.33 31.25
C PHE A 8 23.03 8.13 32.19
N GLY A 9 24.07 7.82 33.00
CA GLY A 9 24.04 6.71 33.95
C GLY A 9 23.12 6.92 35.16
N GLY A 10 22.76 8.17 35.48
CA GLY A 10 21.86 8.52 36.58
C GLY A 10 20.45 8.93 36.15
N MET A 11 20.04 8.66 34.91
CA MET A 11 18.72 9.04 34.40
C MET A 11 17.61 8.10 34.93
N ASP A 12 16.60 8.68 35.57
CA ASP A 12 15.38 7.97 35.98
C ASP A 12 14.23 8.10 34.96
N VAL A 13 14.27 9.14 34.11
CA VAL A 13 13.23 9.42 33.10
C VAL A 13 13.90 9.81 31.78
N LEU A 14 13.54 9.10 30.71
CA LEU A 14 13.96 9.39 29.35
C LEU A 14 12.76 9.87 28.52
N CYS A 15 12.77 11.15 28.15
CA CYS A 15 11.82 11.70 27.19
C CYS A 15 12.46 11.61 25.80
N THR A 16 11.89 10.80 24.92
CA THR A 16 12.32 10.66 23.53
C THR A 16 11.23 11.16 22.58
N ASP A 17 11.64 11.81 21.50
CA ASP A 17 10.74 12.03 20.38
C ASP A 17 10.43 10.70 19.68
N LYS A 18 9.30 10.58 18.98
CA LYS A 18 8.94 9.36 18.26
C LYS A 18 9.55 9.32 16.86
N THR A 19 9.49 10.42 16.13
CA THR A 19 9.81 10.47 14.70
C THR A 19 11.30 10.74 14.52
N GLY A 20 12.01 9.83 13.88
CA GLY A 20 13.46 9.94 13.69
C GLY A 20 14.31 9.59 14.92
N THR A 21 13.69 9.26 16.07
CA THR A 21 14.39 8.75 17.27
C THR A 21 13.95 7.33 17.62
N LEU A 22 12.65 7.09 17.88
CA LEU A 22 12.12 5.73 18.07
C LEU A 22 11.82 5.02 16.74
N THR A 23 11.32 5.78 15.77
CA THR A 23 10.99 5.31 14.43
C THR A 23 12.00 5.85 13.43
N GLN A 24 12.25 5.12 12.35
CA GLN A 24 13.24 5.52 11.34
C GLN A 24 12.79 6.69 10.45
N ASP A 25 11.63 7.31 10.73
CA ASP A 25 10.95 8.28 9.85
C ASP A 25 10.81 7.76 8.40
N LYS A 26 10.56 6.46 8.29
CA LYS A 26 10.37 5.74 7.03
C LYS A 26 9.04 5.02 7.06
N VAL A 27 8.28 5.20 5.98
CA VAL A 27 7.12 4.34 5.71
C VAL A 27 7.64 3.08 5.03
N VAL A 28 7.23 1.93 5.54
CA VAL A 28 7.55 0.60 4.98
C VAL A 28 6.26 -0.12 4.67
N LEU A 29 6.27 -0.92 3.61
CA LEU A 29 5.18 -1.84 3.31
C LEU A 29 5.41 -3.12 4.12
N GLU A 30 4.54 -3.38 5.09
CA GLU A 30 4.63 -4.58 5.93
C GLU A 30 3.99 -5.79 5.24
N TYR A 31 2.78 -5.61 4.71
CA TYR A 31 1.99 -6.70 4.12
C TYR A 31 1.40 -6.35 2.75
N SER A 32 1.25 -7.37 1.90
CA SER A 32 0.49 -7.29 0.64
C SER A 32 -0.60 -8.36 0.63
N LEU A 33 -1.81 -8.00 1.04
CA LEU A 33 -2.85 -8.97 1.39
C LEU A 33 -4.00 -9.04 0.38
N ASP A 34 -4.54 -10.24 0.19
CA ASP A 34 -5.88 -10.45 -0.35
C ASP A 34 -6.97 -10.04 0.67
N ILE A 35 -8.24 -10.14 0.27
CA ILE A 35 -9.36 -9.77 1.14
C ILE A 35 -9.62 -10.74 2.30
N GLU A 36 -8.98 -11.91 2.29
CA GLU A 36 -9.02 -12.90 3.37
C GLU A 36 -7.85 -12.70 4.35
N GLY A 37 -6.97 -11.73 4.11
CA GLY A 37 -5.81 -11.43 4.94
C GLY A 37 -4.59 -12.31 4.65
N ASN A 38 -4.56 -13.03 3.53
CA ASN A 38 -3.40 -13.81 3.12
C ASN A 38 -2.46 -13.00 2.24
N GLU A 39 -1.14 -13.22 2.35
CA GLU A 39 -0.16 -12.61 1.46
C GLU A 39 -0.39 -13.01 -0.01
N ASP A 40 -0.52 -12.02 -0.89
CA ASP A 40 -0.75 -12.19 -2.32
C ASP A 40 0.20 -11.29 -3.15
N SER A 41 1.12 -11.95 -3.87
CA SER A 41 2.07 -11.29 -4.76
C SER A 41 1.41 -10.52 -5.91
N ARG A 42 0.17 -10.88 -6.30
CA ARG A 42 -0.60 -10.15 -7.32
C ARG A 42 -1.02 -8.79 -6.80
N VAL A 43 -1.39 -8.67 -5.53
CA VAL A 43 -1.72 -7.38 -4.91
C VAL A 43 -0.49 -6.49 -4.90
N LEU A 44 0.67 -7.03 -4.50
CA LEU A 44 1.94 -6.31 -4.57
C LEU A 44 2.28 -5.87 -6.01
N ARG A 45 2.07 -6.74 -7.00
CA ARG A 45 2.28 -6.40 -8.41
C ARG A 45 1.44 -5.20 -8.85
N HIS A 46 0.14 -5.21 -8.57
CA HIS A 46 -0.74 -4.11 -8.97
C HIS A 46 -0.39 -2.82 -8.21
N ALA A 47 -0.11 -2.91 -6.91
CA ALA A 47 0.36 -1.78 -6.12
C ALA A 47 1.67 -1.19 -6.68
N PHE A 48 2.63 -2.04 -7.04
CA PHE A 48 3.89 -1.65 -7.66
C PHE A 48 3.65 -0.96 -9.00
N LEU A 49 2.90 -1.56 -9.92
CA LEU A 49 2.63 -0.97 -11.24
C LEU A 49 1.99 0.41 -11.11
N ASN A 50 1.05 0.57 -10.17
CA ASN A 50 0.43 1.86 -9.90
C ASN A 50 1.44 2.89 -9.36
N SER A 51 2.19 2.55 -8.31
CA SER A 51 3.17 3.45 -7.67
C SER A 51 4.40 3.75 -8.53
N TYR A 52 4.83 2.81 -9.37
CA TYR A 52 5.97 2.95 -10.24
C TYR A 52 5.67 3.88 -11.42
N HIS A 53 4.52 3.69 -12.09
CA HIS A 53 4.15 4.44 -13.29
C HIS A 53 3.46 5.78 -13.02
N GLN A 54 2.91 6.03 -11.84
CA GLN A 54 2.31 7.32 -11.48
C GLN A 54 3.27 8.49 -11.78
N THR A 55 2.81 9.46 -12.59
CA THR A 55 3.55 10.67 -12.95
C THR A 55 3.03 11.86 -12.14
N GLY A 56 3.43 11.91 -10.88
CA GLY A 56 3.06 12.99 -9.98
C GLY A 56 3.91 12.98 -8.73
N LEU A 57 3.42 13.60 -7.67
CA LEU A 57 4.12 13.64 -6.40
C LEU A 57 4.08 12.24 -5.76
N LYS A 58 5.18 11.50 -5.88
CA LYS A 58 5.36 10.21 -5.21
C LYS A 58 5.35 10.47 -3.71
N ASN A 59 4.36 9.91 -3.02
CA ASN A 59 4.27 10.02 -1.58
C ASN A 59 5.12 8.92 -0.91
N LEU A 60 5.25 8.98 0.42
CA LEU A 60 6.04 7.99 1.17
C LEU A 60 5.51 6.56 1.04
N MET A 61 4.21 6.35 0.82
CA MET A 61 3.63 5.02 0.60
C MET A 61 4.02 4.45 -0.77
N ASP A 62 4.02 5.29 -1.81
CA ASP A 62 4.41 4.88 -3.16
C ASP A 62 5.87 4.44 -3.18
N ILE A 63 6.73 5.18 -2.49
CA ILE A 63 8.15 4.86 -2.32
C ILE A 63 8.30 3.55 -1.54
N ALA A 64 7.54 3.36 -0.45
CA ALA A 64 7.57 2.14 0.34
C ALA A 64 7.20 0.89 -0.49
N ILE A 65 6.17 0.99 -1.34
CA ILE A 65 5.74 -0.10 -2.23
C ILE A 65 6.83 -0.44 -3.25
N VAL A 66 7.42 0.59 -3.89
CA VAL A 66 8.48 0.39 -4.89
C VAL A 66 9.73 -0.23 -4.27
N ASN A 67 10.14 0.24 -3.08
CA ASN A 67 11.28 -0.31 -2.36
C ASN A 67 11.05 -1.76 -1.94
N HIS A 68 9.86 -2.08 -1.41
CA HIS A 68 9.52 -3.46 -1.01
C HIS A 68 9.52 -4.41 -2.22
N ALA A 69 9.02 -3.96 -3.38
CA ALA A 69 9.09 -4.75 -4.62
C ALA A 69 10.54 -4.95 -5.12
N ASN A 70 11.41 -3.96 -4.91
CA ASN A 70 12.85 -4.07 -5.20
C ASN A 70 13.54 -5.08 -4.28
N GLU A 71 13.25 -5.03 -2.98
CA GLU A 71 13.81 -5.95 -1.97
C GLU A 71 13.40 -7.42 -2.21
N LYS A 72 12.24 -7.65 -2.83
CA LYS A 72 11.78 -8.98 -3.25
C LYS A 72 12.28 -9.40 -4.64
N ASP A 73 13.16 -8.63 -5.29
CA ASP A 73 13.66 -8.89 -6.66
C ASP A 73 12.55 -9.05 -7.72
N MET A 74 11.38 -8.43 -7.50
CA MET A 74 10.20 -8.59 -8.36
C MET A 74 10.16 -7.61 -9.54
N ILE A 75 11.02 -6.58 -9.54
CA ILE A 75 10.96 -5.51 -10.53
C ILE A 75 11.17 -6.06 -11.94
N GLU A 76 12.17 -6.92 -12.17
CA GLU A 76 12.46 -7.48 -13.49
C GLU A 76 11.25 -8.22 -14.10
N LEU A 77 10.41 -8.83 -13.25
CA LEU A 77 9.20 -9.55 -13.69
C LEU A 77 8.12 -8.60 -14.22
N TRP A 78 8.16 -7.32 -13.83
CA TRP A 78 7.10 -6.34 -14.08
C TRP A 78 7.56 -5.13 -14.91
N LYS A 79 8.82 -5.12 -15.38
CA LYS A 79 9.36 -4.07 -16.26
C LYS A 79 8.72 -4.03 -17.66
N ASP A 80 8.11 -5.12 -18.08
CA ASP A 80 7.50 -5.24 -19.42
C ASP A 80 6.20 -4.42 -19.58
N TYR A 81 5.76 -3.70 -18.54
CA TYR A 81 4.60 -2.82 -18.60
C TYR A 81 4.98 -1.40 -19.04
N LYS A 82 4.16 -0.82 -19.91
CA LYS A 82 4.27 0.57 -20.35
C LYS A 82 3.07 1.35 -19.86
N LYS A 83 3.31 2.57 -19.37
CA LYS A 83 2.20 3.48 -19.05
C LYS A 83 1.58 4.01 -20.32
N VAL A 84 0.27 3.85 -20.44
CA VAL A 84 -0.54 4.42 -21.53
C VAL A 84 -1.10 5.77 -21.12
N ASP A 85 -1.68 5.84 -19.91
CA ASP A 85 -2.32 7.04 -19.38
C ASP A 85 -2.41 6.98 -17.84
N GLU A 86 -2.93 8.03 -17.22
CA GLU A 86 -3.24 8.07 -15.79
C GLU A 86 -4.41 8.99 -15.45
N ILE A 87 -5.08 8.68 -14.35
CA ILE A 87 -6.03 9.56 -13.69
C ILE A 87 -5.36 9.99 -12.39
N PRO A 88 -4.85 11.24 -12.30
CA PRO A 88 -4.19 11.73 -11.10
C PRO A 88 -5.09 11.64 -9.86
N PHE A 89 -4.46 11.72 -8.69
CA PHE A 89 -5.19 11.70 -7.43
C PHE A 89 -6.22 12.83 -7.37
N ASP A 90 -7.44 12.44 -7.05
CA ASP A 90 -8.59 13.34 -6.92
C ASP A 90 -9.06 13.31 -5.47
N PHE A 91 -9.07 14.48 -4.83
CA PHE A 91 -9.46 14.60 -3.41
C PHE A 91 -10.92 14.24 -3.15
N SER A 92 -11.81 14.41 -4.13
CA SER A 92 -13.24 14.08 -4.01
C SER A 92 -13.44 12.57 -4.04
N ARG A 93 -12.67 11.87 -4.88
CA ARG A 93 -12.73 10.40 -5.03
C ARG A 93 -11.77 9.66 -4.11
N ARG A 94 -10.74 10.35 -3.58
CA ARG A 94 -9.63 9.84 -2.77
C ARG A 94 -8.95 8.60 -3.39
N ARG A 95 -8.85 8.58 -4.72
CA ARG A 95 -8.28 7.50 -5.53
C ARG A 95 -7.45 8.08 -6.66
N MET A 96 -6.51 7.29 -7.16
CA MET A 96 -5.80 7.57 -8.41
C MET A 96 -5.62 6.29 -9.21
N SER A 97 -5.46 6.42 -10.52
CA SER A 97 -5.35 5.27 -11.42
C SER A 97 -4.23 5.44 -12.42
N VAL A 98 -3.61 4.34 -12.82
CA VAL A 98 -2.73 4.28 -13.99
C VAL A 98 -3.31 3.30 -14.99
N VAL A 99 -3.13 3.60 -16.27
CA VAL A 99 -3.40 2.67 -17.35
C VAL A 99 -2.06 2.11 -17.81
N VAL A 100 -1.89 0.80 -17.73
CA VAL A 100 -0.68 0.12 -18.16
C VAL A 100 -0.99 -0.93 -19.22
N GLU A 101 -0.10 -1.06 -20.19
CA GLU A 101 -0.15 -2.04 -21.27
C GLU A 101 1.01 -3.02 -21.10
N ASP A 102 0.72 -4.32 -21.17
CA ASP A 102 1.74 -5.36 -21.19
C ASP A 102 2.39 -5.52 -22.58
N LYS A 103 3.46 -6.31 -22.67
CA LYS A 103 4.14 -6.59 -23.95
C LYS A 103 3.27 -7.27 -25.02
N TYR A 104 2.12 -7.83 -24.65
CA TYR A 104 1.17 -8.47 -25.55
C TYR A 104 0.05 -7.52 -25.99
N GLY A 105 0.07 -6.25 -25.55
CA GLY A 105 -0.93 -5.24 -25.87
C GLY A 105 -2.15 -5.28 -24.96
N LYS A 106 -2.15 -6.09 -23.89
CA LYS A 106 -3.25 -6.08 -22.93
C LYS A 106 -3.14 -4.83 -22.08
N THR A 107 -4.16 -3.97 -22.19
CA THR A 107 -4.29 -2.76 -21.37
C THR A 107 -5.13 -3.04 -20.13
N GLN A 108 -4.71 -2.53 -18.98
CA GLN A 108 -5.46 -2.59 -17.71
C GLN A 108 -5.36 -1.26 -16.96
N LEU A 109 -6.47 -0.87 -16.33
CA LEU A 109 -6.53 0.25 -15.40
C LEU A 109 -6.29 -0.31 -13.99
N ILE A 110 -5.31 0.22 -13.28
CA ILE A 110 -5.03 -0.15 -11.89
C ILE A 110 -5.28 1.08 -11.04
N THR A 111 -6.11 0.95 -10.03
CA THR A 111 -6.53 2.04 -9.14
C THR A 111 -6.09 1.75 -7.70
N LYS A 112 -5.56 2.78 -7.03
CA LYS A 112 -5.28 2.74 -5.59
C LYS A 112 -6.00 3.85 -4.86
N GLY A 113 -6.40 3.59 -3.62
CA GLY A 113 -6.98 4.62 -2.76
C GLY A 113 -7.46 4.10 -1.42
N ALA A 114 -8.25 4.90 -0.71
CA ALA A 114 -8.85 4.48 0.55
C ALA A 114 -9.76 3.25 0.34
N ILE A 115 -9.79 2.34 1.31
CA ILE A 115 -10.53 1.07 1.17
C ILE A 115 -12.01 1.30 0.89
N GLU A 116 -12.66 2.19 1.64
CA GLU A 116 -14.09 2.47 1.52
C GLU A 116 -14.42 3.01 0.12
N GLU A 117 -13.51 3.82 -0.41
CA GLU A 117 -13.60 4.44 -1.72
C GLU A 117 -13.40 3.40 -2.83
N MET A 118 -12.48 2.46 -2.64
CA MET A 118 -12.28 1.35 -3.58
C MET A 118 -13.50 0.40 -3.59
N ILE A 119 -13.99 -0.01 -2.42
CA ILE A 119 -15.18 -0.87 -2.30
C ILE A 119 -16.39 -0.23 -3.00
N SER A 120 -16.56 1.09 -2.88
CA SER A 120 -17.71 1.80 -3.49
C SER A 120 -17.77 1.73 -5.01
N VAL A 121 -16.64 1.45 -5.68
CA VAL A 121 -16.53 1.40 -7.16
C VAL A 121 -16.22 -0.01 -7.70
N CYS A 122 -15.98 -0.98 -6.81
CA CYS A 122 -15.77 -2.37 -7.20
C CYS A 122 -17.12 -3.11 -7.29
N SER A 123 -17.32 -3.87 -8.36
CA SER A 123 -18.51 -4.73 -8.52
C SER A 123 -18.23 -6.18 -8.13
N HIS A 124 -16.97 -6.60 -8.23
CA HIS A 124 -16.53 -7.97 -7.98
C HIS A 124 -15.26 -7.96 -7.13
N VAL A 125 -15.02 -9.09 -6.48
CA VAL A 125 -13.81 -9.35 -5.72
C VAL A 125 -13.36 -10.79 -5.93
N GLU A 126 -12.05 -11.03 -5.81
CA GLU A 126 -11.54 -12.39 -5.71
C GLU A 126 -11.67 -12.87 -4.26
N TYR A 127 -12.57 -13.82 -4.03
CA TYR A 127 -12.84 -14.42 -2.72
C TYR A 127 -12.73 -15.93 -2.84
N LYS A 128 -11.89 -16.57 -2.01
CA LYS A 128 -11.68 -18.03 -2.01
C LYS A 128 -11.29 -18.57 -3.38
N GLY A 129 -10.44 -17.81 -4.10
CA GLY A 129 -9.96 -18.12 -5.44
C GLY A 129 -10.99 -17.99 -6.56
N LYS A 130 -12.16 -17.38 -6.30
CA LYS A 130 -13.21 -17.14 -7.30
C LYS A 130 -13.57 -15.67 -7.38
N ILE A 131 -13.94 -15.22 -8.58
CA ILE A 131 -14.47 -13.88 -8.78
C ILE A 131 -15.97 -13.91 -8.40
N GLU A 132 -16.31 -13.24 -7.31
CA GLU A 132 -17.66 -13.18 -6.75
C GLU A 132 -18.14 -11.71 -6.74
N PRO A 133 -19.44 -11.43 -6.92
CA PRO A 133 -19.99 -10.10 -6.72
C PRO A 133 -19.78 -9.62 -5.27
N ILE A 134 -19.48 -8.33 -5.09
CA ILE A 134 -19.39 -7.77 -3.74
C ILE A 134 -20.78 -7.73 -3.11
N THR A 135 -20.96 -8.47 -2.03
CA THR A 135 -22.16 -8.45 -1.18
C THR A 135 -21.89 -7.61 0.07
N GLU A 136 -22.94 -7.14 0.74
CA GLU A 136 -22.77 -6.43 2.03
C GLU A 136 -22.03 -7.30 3.05
N LYS A 137 -22.27 -8.61 3.06
CA LYS A 137 -21.53 -9.54 3.93
C LYS A 137 -20.02 -9.51 3.65
N ILE A 138 -19.61 -9.60 2.38
CA ILE A 138 -18.20 -9.56 2.00
C ILE A 138 -17.59 -8.20 2.35
N LYS A 139 -18.34 -7.12 2.13
CA LYS A 139 -17.91 -5.77 2.49
C LYS A 139 -17.68 -5.63 3.99
N ASP A 140 -18.57 -6.16 4.83
CA ASP A 140 -18.40 -6.16 6.27
C ASP A 140 -17.16 -6.96 6.70
N GLU A 141 -16.92 -8.15 6.10
CA GLU A 141 -15.72 -8.96 6.33
C GLU A 141 -14.42 -8.19 5.99
N ILE A 142 -14.40 -7.47 4.86
CA ILE A 142 -13.26 -6.64 4.46
C ILE A 142 -13.03 -5.50 5.47
N LEU A 143 -14.10 -4.79 5.85
CA LEU A 143 -14.00 -3.66 6.76
C LEU A 143 -13.59 -4.09 8.18
N GLU A 144 -14.00 -5.26 8.64
CA GLU A 144 -13.57 -5.83 9.91
C GLU A 144 -12.06 -6.16 9.91
N THR A 145 -11.58 -6.79 8.84
CA THR A 145 -10.14 -7.07 8.64
C THR A 145 -9.32 -5.78 8.67
N VAL A 146 -9.78 -4.76 7.93
CA VAL A 146 -9.12 -3.45 7.87
C VAL A 146 -9.13 -2.74 9.24
N ALA A 147 -10.23 -2.84 9.98
CA ALA A 147 -10.31 -2.31 11.33
C ALA A 147 -9.33 -3.02 12.30
N GLY A 148 -9.06 -4.32 12.10
CA GLY A 148 -8.03 -5.06 12.80
C GLY A 148 -6.65 -4.43 12.62
N TYR A 149 -6.18 -4.30 11.38
CA TYR A 149 -4.87 -3.71 11.10
C TYR A 149 -4.76 -2.23 11.50
N ASN A 150 -5.85 -1.46 11.39
CA ASN A 150 -5.86 -0.07 11.86
C ASN A 150 -5.64 0.01 13.39
N ARG A 151 -6.15 -0.95 14.18
CA ARG A 151 -5.90 -1.01 15.64
C ARG A 151 -4.44 -1.32 15.97
N GLU A 152 -3.75 -2.02 15.08
CA GLU A 152 -2.31 -2.27 15.18
C GLU A 152 -1.46 -1.07 14.72
N GLY A 153 -2.11 0.03 14.31
CA GLY A 153 -1.45 1.26 13.88
C GLY A 153 -1.03 1.27 12.42
N MET A 154 -1.48 0.29 11.63
CA MET A 154 -1.18 0.23 10.20
C MET A 154 -2.09 1.17 9.41
N ARG A 155 -1.58 1.65 8.27
CA ARG A 155 -2.36 2.40 7.29
C ARG A 155 -2.63 1.50 6.09
N ILE A 156 -3.90 1.32 5.74
CA ILE A 156 -4.32 0.41 4.67
C ILE A 156 -4.62 1.18 3.38
N LEU A 157 -4.24 0.59 2.25
CA LEU A 157 -4.46 1.10 0.90
C LEU A 157 -5.13 0.01 0.06
N GLY A 158 -6.28 0.31 -0.53
CA GLY A 158 -6.99 -0.60 -1.43
C GLY A 158 -6.45 -0.53 -2.85
N ILE A 159 -6.41 -1.68 -3.53
CA ILE A 159 -5.98 -1.84 -4.92
C ILE A 159 -7.06 -2.60 -5.69
N ALA A 160 -7.37 -2.15 -6.91
CA ALA A 160 -8.25 -2.84 -7.86
C ALA A 160 -7.85 -2.58 -9.31
#